data_AF-A0A954B1N1-F1
#
_entry.id   AF-A0A954B1N1-F1
#
_cell.length_a   1.000
_cell.length_b   1.000
_cell.length_c   1.000
_cell.angle_alpha   90.00
_cell.angle_beta   90.00
_cell.angle_gamma   90.00
#
_symmetry.space_group_name_H-M   'P 1'
#
loop_
_entity.id
_entity.type
_entity.pdbx_description
1 polymer ?
#
loop_
_entity_poly.entity_id
_entity_poly.type
_entity_poly.pdbx_seq_one_letter_code
_entity_poly.pdbx_strand_id
1 'polypeptide(L)'
;MTGALKLTVTTPLQIVLRDDAVTSVRAEDASGDFGVRPGHADFLTVIDAGVLRWRGSDGPWRYCALRGGIFAVTGGGSVDIACREAFLGDDLAQIEGRVAAARAERVDAARRARLHDTRLHARAIRHLMRQLAQGGDTLGLAPEAEP
;
A
#
# COMPACT_ATOMS: atom_id res chain seq x y z
N MET A 1 -8.02 -10.91 -34.82
CA MET A 1 -7.21 -11.66 -33.82
C MET A 1 -7.31 -10.90 -32.51
N THR A 2 -7.92 -11.47 -31.49
CA THR A 2 -7.93 -10.88 -30.14
C THR A 2 -6.49 -10.91 -29.65
N GLY A 3 -5.89 -9.74 -29.39
CA GLY A 3 -4.52 -9.68 -28.86
C GLY A 3 -4.40 -10.40 -27.51
N ALA A 4 -3.17 -10.60 -27.03
CA ALA A 4 -2.90 -11.09 -25.68
C ALA A 4 -2.12 -10.03 -24.90
N LEU A 5 -2.30 -10.04 -23.58
CA LEU A 5 -1.55 -9.25 -22.61
C LEU A 5 -0.51 -10.14 -21.96
N LYS A 6 0.69 -9.58 -21.74
CA LYS A 6 1.70 -10.12 -20.85
C LYS A 6 1.48 -9.56 -19.46
N LEU A 7 1.03 -10.39 -18.53
CA LEU A 7 0.84 -10.03 -17.12
C LEU A 7 2.05 -10.49 -16.31
N THR A 8 2.72 -9.55 -15.64
CA THR A 8 3.76 -9.87 -14.64
C THR A 8 3.38 -9.29 -13.29
N VAL A 9 3.39 -10.11 -12.25
CA VAL A 9 3.26 -9.66 -10.84
C VAL A 9 4.57 -9.93 -10.14
N THR A 10 5.13 -8.89 -9.53
CA THR A 10 6.42 -8.93 -8.86
C THR A 10 6.32 -8.41 -7.44
N THR A 11 7.14 -9.00 -6.58
CA THR A 11 7.49 -8.50 -5.26
C THR A 11 9.00 -8.22 -5.24
N PRO A 12 9.53 -7.48 -4.26
CA PRO A 12 10.98 -7.24 -4.14
C PRO A 12 11.81 -8.53 -4.08
N LEU A 13 11.21 -9.64 -3.66
CA LEU A 13 11.89 -10.91 -3.45
C LEU A 13 11.78 -11.86 -4.64
N GLN A 14 10.76 -11.73 -5.49
CA GLN A 14 10.46 -12.70 -6.55
C GLN A 14 9.42 -12.20 -7.56
N ILE A 15 9.42 -12.85 -8.72
CA ILE A 15 8.31 -12.81 -9.67
C ILE A 15 7.27 -13.83 -9.20
N VAL A 16 6.08 -13.36 -8.84
CA VAL A 16 4.99 -14.20 -8.30
C VAL A 16 4.15 -14.81 -9.41
N LEU A 17 3.94 -14.07 -10.50
CA LEU A 17 3.17 -14.50 -11.66
C LEU A 17 3.80 -13.95 -12.93
N ARG A 18 3.85 -14.78 -13.97
CA ARG A 18 4.05 -14.36 -15.36
C ARG A 18 3.12 -15.16 -16.27
N ASP A 19 2.36 -14.48 -17.10
CA ASP A 19 1.44 -15.10 -18.07
C ASP A 19 1.33 -14.24 -19.33
N ASP A 20 1.66 -14.84 -20.48
CA ASP A 20 1.71 -14.15 -21.78
C ASP A 20 0.42 -14.31 -22.61
N ALA A 21 -0.58 -15.05 -22.11
CA ALA A 21 -1.79 -15.42 -22.82
C ALA A 21 -3.06 -14.84 -22.15
N VAL A 22 -2.94 -13.68 -21.52
CA VAL A 22 -4.04 -13.04 -20.78
C VAL A 22 -4.91 -12.20 -21.73
N THR A 23 -6.23 -12.29 -21.61
CA THR A 23 -7.16 -11.49 -22.44
C THR A 23 -7.94 -10.45 -21.64
N SER A 24 -7.94 -10.57 -20.31
CA SER A 24 -8.67 -9.71 -19.41
C SER A 24 -8.03 -9.72 -18.03
N VAL A 25 -7.71 -8.53 -17.52
CA VAL A 25 -7.25 -8.28 -16.15
C VAL A 25 -8.24 -7.36 -15.46
N ARG A 26 -8.53 -7.58 -14.18
CA ARG A 26 -9.33 -6.70 -13.32
C ARG A 26 -8.63 -6.47 -12.00
N ALA A 27 -8.65 -5.24 -11.54
CA ALA A 27 -8.07 -4.80 -10.27
C ALA A 27 -8.87 -3.62 -9.70
N GLU A 28 -8.50 -3.17 -8.51
CA GLU A 28 -9.13 -2.07 -7.78
C GLU A 28 -8.05 -1.03 -7.44
N ASP A 29 -8.38 0.25 -7.60
CA ASP A 29 -7.61 1.37 -7.06
C ASP A 29 -8.50 2.31 -6.23
N ALA A 30 -7.98 3.47 -5.83
CA ALA A 30 -8.72 4.43 -5.01
C ALA A 30 -9.99 4.99 -5.68
N SER A 31 -10.15 4.85 -7.00
CA SER A 31 -11.34 5.25 -7.74
C SER A 31 -12.39 4.14 -7.85
N GLY A 32 -12.02 2.90 -7.57
CA GLY A 32 -12.88 1.72 -7.64
C GLY A 32 -12.31 0.61 -8.52
N ASP A 33 -13.19 -0.22 -9.07
CA ASP A 33 -12.83 -1.33 -9.95
C ASP A 33 -12.51 -0.87 -11.38
N PHE A 34 -11.48 -1.45 -11.98
CA PHE A 34 -11.14 -1.24 -13.38
C PHE A 34 -10.75 -2.56 -14.08
N GLY A 35 -10.72 -2.52 -15.41
CA GLY A 35 -10.39 -3.67 -16.24
C GLY A 35 -9.52 -3.32 -17.44
N VAL A 36 -8.54 -4.16 -17.72
CA VAL A 36 -7.57 -4.00 -18.81
C VAL A 36 -7.72 -5.15 -19.79
N ARG A 37 -7.76 -4.82 -21.08
CA ARG A 37 -7.81 -5.75 -22.22
C ARG A 37 -6.69 -5.42 -23.21
N PRO A 38 -6.32 -6.36 -24.10
CA PRO A 38 -5.35 -6.10 -25.17
C PRO A 38 -5.71 -4.83 -25.96
N GLY A 39 -4.71 -3.96 -26.16
CA GLY A 39 -4.86 -2.66 -26.83
C GLY A 39 -5.29 -1.49 -25.92
N HIS A 40 -5.35 -1.70 -24.60
CA HIS A 40 -5.63 -0.61 -23.66
C HIS A 40 -4.54 0.47 -23.72
N ALA A 41 -4.92 1.74 -23.54
CA ALA A 41 -3.95 2.83 -23.49
C ALA A 41 -2.97 2.65 -22.30
N ASP A 42 -1.82 3.32 -22.38
CA ASP A 42 -0.89 3.37 -21.25
C ASP A 42 -1.59 3.91 -20.01
N PHE A 43 -1.38 3.24 -18.88
CA PHE A 43 -2.10 3.49 -17.64
C PHE A 43 -1.20 3.20 -16.45
N LEU A 44 -1.21 4.07 -15.45
CA LEU A 44 -0.41 3.93 -14.24
C LEU A 44 -1.25 4.33 -13.04
N THR A 45 -1.39 3.45 -12.06
CA THR A 45 -2.13 3.74 -10.83
C THR A 45 -1.49 3.09 -9.61
N VAL A 46 -1.78 3.65 -8.44
CA VAL A 46 -1.46 3.03 -7.16
C VAL A 46 -2.63 2.16 -6.76
N ILE A 47 -2.36 0.90 -6.45
CA ILE A 47 -3.36 -0.05 -5.98
C ILE A 47 -3.22 -0.24 -4.47
N ASP A 48 -4.35 -0.31 -3.78
CA ASP A 48 -4.39 -0.68 -2.37
C ASP A 48 -4.43 -2.21 -2.21
N ALA A 49 -4.54 -2.68 -0.96
CA ALA A 49 -4.73 -4.11 -0.73
C ALA A 49 -6.04 -4.56 -1.39
N GLY A 50 -5.98 -5.55 -2.27
CA GLY A 50 -7.08 -5.88 -3.17
C GLY A 50 -6.88 -7.21 -3.88
N VAL A 51 -7.89 -7.61 -4.65
CA VAL A 51 -7.88 -8.85 -5.43
C VAL A 51 -7.63 -8.55 -6.89
N LEU A 52 -6.51 -9.03 -7.42
CA LEU A 52 -6.25 -9.10 -8.85
C LEU A 52 -6.96 -10.33 -9.43
N ARG A 53 -7.68 -10.13 -10.52
CA ARG A 53 -8.38 -11.18 -11.28
C ARG A 53 -7.89 -11.17 -12.72
N TRP A 54 -7.55 -12.32 -13.27
CA TRP A 54 -7.20 -12.41 -14.69
C TRP A 54 -7.65 -13.73 -15.32
N ARG A 55 -7.79 -13.74 -16.64
CA ARG A 55 -8.13 -14.94 -17.42
C ARG A 55 -7.56 -14.89 -18.84
N GLY A 56 -7.39 -16.07 -19.43
CA GLY A 56 -7.14 -16.23 -20.88
C GLY A 56 -8.43 -16.13 -21.70
N SER A 57 -8.40 -16.51 -22.98
CA SER A 57 -9.58 -16.41 -23.88
C SER A 57 -10.79 -17.17 -23.36
N ASP A 58 -10.58 -18.42 -22.94
CA ASP A 58 -11.63 -19.38 -22.56
C ASP A 58 -11.35 -20.04 -21.20
N GLY A 59 -10.46 -19.42 -20.42
CA GLY A 59 -10.05 -19.92 -19.11
C GLY A 59 -10.93 -19.40 -17.97
N PRO A 60 -10.99 -20.13 -16.83
CA PRO A 60 -11.60 -19.61 -15.61
C PRO A 60 -10.85 -18.37 -15.11
N TRP A 61 -11.52 -17.59 -14.28
CA TRP A 61 -10.85 -16.52 -13.53
C TRP A 61 -9.85 -17.11 -12.54
N ARG A 62 -8.65 -16.54 -12.52
CA ARG A 62 -7.62 -16.80 -11.53
C ARG A 62 -7.45 -15.57 -10.64
N TYR A 63 -6.99 -15.80 -9.41
CA TYR A 63 -6.99 -14.79 -8.36
C TYR A 63 -5.61 -14.62 -7.72
N CYS A 64 -5.31 -13.37 -7.36
CA CYS A 64 -4.13 -13.04 -6.59
C CYS A 64 -4.47 -11.95 -5.58
N ALA A 65 -4.20 -12.21 -4.30
CA ALA A 65 -4.26 -11.19 -3.28
C ALA A 65 -3.01 -10.32 -3.40
N LEU A 66 -3.18 -9.00 -3.50
CA LEU A 66 -2.10 -8.03 -3.53
C LEU A 66 -2.11 -7.20 -2.25
N ARG A 67 -0.94 -6.96 -1.64
CA ARG A 67 -0.79 -6.05 -0.49
C ARG A 67 -0.38 -4.64 -0.92
N GLY A 68 -1.14 -4.08 -1.86
CA GLY A 68 -0.90 -2.78 -2.46
C GLY A 68 0.36 -2.70 -3.32
N GLY A 69 0.49 -1.65 -4.13
CA GLY A 69 1.57 -1.54 -5.10
C GLY A 69 1.31 -0.53 -6.20
N ILE A 70 2.01 -0.70 -7.31
CA ILE A 70 1.88 0.07 -8.54
C ILE A 70 1.43 -0.88 -9.65
N PHE A 71 0.40 -0.46 -10.39
CA PHE A 71 -0.12 -1.16 -11.57
C PHE A 71 0.20 -0.31 -12.81
N ALA A 72 0.87 -0.90 -13.79
CA ALA A 72 1.26 -0.23 -15.02
C ALA A 72 0.80 -1.00 -16.26
N VAL A 73 0.29 -0.29 -17.26
CA VAL A 73 0.04 -0.78 -18.61
C VAL A 73 0.96 -0.03 -19.56
N THR A 74 1.67 -0.76 -20.41
CA THR A 74 2.58 -0.16 -21.40
C THR A 74 2.40 -0.77 -22.79
N GLY A 75 2.37 0.10 -23.81
CA GLY A 75 2.29 -0.26 -25.22
C GLY A 75 1.05 -1.06 -25.59
N GLY A 76 0.00 -1.02 -24.77
CA GLY A 76 -1.24 -1.81 -24.92
C GLY A 76 -1.09 -3.33 -24.92
N GLY A 77 0.07 -3.86 -24.55
CA GLY A 77 0.38 -5.29 -24.58
C GLY A 77 0.97 -5.85 -23.28
N SER A 78 1.42 -4.99 -22.37
CA SER A 78 2.08 -5.39 -21.12
C SER A 78 1.36 -4.80 -19.92
N VAL A 79 1.16 -5.64 -18.91
CA VAL A 79 0.62 -5.27 -17.61
C VAL A 79 1.62 -5.71 -16.54
N ASP A 80 2.22 -4.75 -15.86
CA ASP A 80 3.22 -4.98 -14.83
C ASP A 80 2.70 -4.49 -13.48
N ILE A 81 2.77 -5.35 -12.47
CA ILE A 81 2.30 -5.07 -11.12
C ILE A 81 3.47 -5.29 -10.17
N ALA A 82 3.91 -4.21 -9.54
CA ALA A 82 4.94 -4.24 -8.49
C ALA A 82 4.26 -4.03 -7.14
N CYS A 83 4.32 -5.03 -6.27
CA CYS A 83 3.62 -5.03 -4.99
C CYS A 83 4.53 -5.47 -3.84
N ARG A 84 4.17 -5.16 -2.60
CA ARG A 84 4.99 -5.58 -1.45
C ARG A 84 4.94 -7.09 -1.24
N GLU A 85 3.72 -7.63 -1.30
CA GLU A 85 3.42 -9.05 -1.17
C GLU A 85 2.28 -9.39 -2.14
N ALA A 86 2.37 -10.59 -2.71
CA ALA A 86 1.35 -11.16 -3.55
C ALA A 86 1.19 -12.64 -3.24
N PHE A 87 -0.05 -13.11 -3.25
CA PHE A 87 -0.39 -14.50 -3.02
C PHE A 87 -1.35 -15.00 -4.07
N LEU A 88 -0.95 -16.02 -4.81
CA LEU A 88 -1.83 -16.73 -5.75
C LEU A 88 -2.83 -17.62 -4.99
N GLY A 89 -4.02 -17.76 -5.55
CA GLY A 89 -5.02 -18.70 -5.06
C GLY A 89 -6.08 -18.99 -6.11
N ASP A 90 -6.65 -20.19 -6.02
CA ASP A 90 -7.69 -20.67 -6.93
C ASP A 90 -9.10 -20.49 -6.35
N ASP A 91 -9.19 -20.20 -5.05
CA ASP A 91 -10.43 -19.91 -4.34
C ASP A 91 -10.53 -18.42 -3.98
N LEU A 92 -11.57 -17.77 -4.50
CA LEU A 92 -11.85 -16.36 -4.23
C LEU A 92 -12.08 -16.08 -2.74
N ALA A 93 -12.77 -16.97 -2.01
CA ALA A 93 -13.08 -16.75 -0.61
C ALA A 93 -11.80 -16.71 0.25
N GLN A 94 -10.85 -17.61 -0.01
CA GLN A 94 -9.54 -17.58 0.62
C GLN A 94 -8.78 -16.28 0.33
N ILE A 95 -8.83 -15.83 -0.93
CA ILE A 95 -8.13 -14.61 -1.38
C ILE A 95 -8.74 -13.35 -0.76
N GLU A 96 -10.06 -13.26 -0.68
CA GLU A 96 -10.77 -12.17 0.00
C GLU A 96 -10.41 -12.11 1.49
N GLY A 97 -10.33 -13.26 2.16
CA GLY A 97 -9.89 -13.34 3.55
C GLY A 97 -8.48 -12.78 3.77
N ARG A 98 -7.54 -13.07 2.86
CA ARG A 98 -6.17 -12.53 2.91
C ARG A 98 -6.15 -11.01 2.70
N VAL A 99 -6.93 -10.50 1.76
CA VAL A 99 -7.03 -9.06 1.51
C VAL A 99 -7.65 -8.34 2.71
N ALA A 100 -8.69 -8.90 3.31
CA ALA A 100 -9.32 -8.34 4.51
C ALA A 100 -8.32 -8.24 5.68
N ALA A 101 -7.52 -9.28 5.91
CA ALA A 101 -6.46 -9.28 6.91
C ALA A 101 -5.41 -8.19 6.62
N ALA A 102 -4.96 -8.06 5.38
CA ALA A 102 -3.99 -7.03 4.98
C ALA A 102 -4.54 -5.60 5.14
N ARG A 103 -5.83 -5.37 4.82
CA ARG A 103 -6.51 -4.08 5.03
C ARG A 103 -6.57 -3.75 6.53
N ALA A 104 -6.93 -4.71 7.38
CA ALA A 104 -6.99 -4.53 8.83
C ALA A 104 -5.60 -4.20 9.41
N GLU A 105 -4.56 -4.94 9.01
CA GLU A 105 -3.18 -4.71 9.45
C GLU A 105 -2.71 -3.27 9.12
N ARG A 106 -3.06 -2.76 7.93
CA ARG A 106 -2.72 -1.40 7.50
C ARG A 106 -3.38 -0.34 8.39
N VAL A 107 -4.67 -0.53 8.73
CA VAL A 107 -5.40 0.39 9.62
C VAL A 107 -4.77 0.39 11.02
N ASP A 108 -4.45 -0.79 11.55
CA ASP A 108 -3.81 -0.93 12.86
C ASP A 108 -2.41 -0.32 12.88
N ALA A 109 -1.61 -0.53 11.84
CA ALA A 109 -0.30 0.08 11.70
C ALA A 109 -0.39 1.61 11.69
N ALA A 110 -1.35 2.19 10.94
CA ALA A 110 -1.57 3.63 10.91
C ALA A 110 -2.00 4.17 12.28
N ARG A 111 -2.88 3.45 13.00
CA ARG A 111 -3.29 3.81 14.37
C ARG A 111 -2.09 3.80 15.33
N ARG A 112 -1.26 2.74 15.29
CA ARG A 112 -0.06 2.62 16.13
C ARG A 112 0.95 3.74 15.86
N ALA A 113 1.19 4.07 14.60
CA ALA A 113 2.10 5.15 14.20
C ALA A 113 1.66 6.51 14.77
N ARG A 114 0.37 6.85 14.67
CA ARG A 114 -0.19 8.11 15.22
C ARG A 114 -0.04 8.19 16.74
N LEU A 115 -0.33 7.10 17.45
CA LEU A 115 -0.16 7.05 18.90
C LEU A 115 1.31 7.17 19.31
N HIS A 116 2.22 6.54 18.56
CA HIS A 116 3.65 6.64 18.78
C HIS A 116 4.14 8.09 18.61
N ASP A 117 3.75 8.74 17.51
CA ASP A 117 4.08 10.14 17.23
C ASP A 117 3.59 11.10 18.33
N THR A 118 2.32 10.98 18.75
CA THR A 118 1.76 11.83 19.82
C THR A 118 2.52 11.64 21.14
N ARG A 119 2.89 10.39 21.47
CA ARG A 119 3.68 10.08 22.68
C ARG A 119 5.10 10.66 22.60
N LEU A 120 5.73 10.59 21.43
CA LEU A 120 7.05 11.16 21.20
C LEU A 120 7.03 12.68 21.36
N HIS A 121 6.06 13.36 20.73
CA HIS A 121 5.84 14.80 20.86
C HIS A 121 5.65 15.21 22.33
N ALA A 122 4.75 14.55 23.06
CA ALA A 122 4.50 14.86 24.45
C ALA A 122 5.74 14.62 25.35
N ARG A 123 6.55 13.60 25.04
CA ARG A 123 7.81 13.33 25.77
C ARG A 123 8.84 14.43 25.52
N ALA A 124 8.97 14.93 24.29
CA ALA A 124 9.86 16.01 23.94
C ALA A 124 9.49 17.31 24.67
N ILE A 125 8.21 17.71 24.64
CA ILE A 125 7.72 18.90 25.36
C ILE A 125 8.01 18.80 26.86
N ARG A 126 7.68 17.66 27.50
CA ARG A 126 7.97 17.45 28.92
C ARG A 126 9.47 17.45 29.26
N HIS A 127 10.33 17.09 28.32
CA HIS A 127 11.77 17.16 28.53
C HIS A 127 12.25 18.61 28.50
N LEU A 128 11.84 19.37 27.47
CA LEU A 128 12.17 20.80 27.34
C LEU A 128 11.68 21.61 28.54
N MET A 129 10.42 21.42 28.95
CA MET A 129 9.88 22.12 30.12
C MET A 129 10.68 21.82 31.41
N ARG A 130 11.15 20.59 31.59
CA ARG A 130 12.01 20.23 32.74
C ARG A 130 13.37 20.90 32.67
N GLN A 131 14.00 20.98 31.49
CA GLN A 131 15.27 21.68 31.32
C GLN A 131 15.13 23.19 31.55
N LEU A 132 14.06 23.79 31.05
CA LEU A 132 13.75 25.21 31.30
C LEU A 132 13.50 25.48 32.79
N ALA A 133 12.76 24.60 33.48
CA ALA A 133 12.53 24.70 34.91
C ALA A 133 13.81 24.50 35.75
N GLN A 134 14.73 23.64 35.30
CA GLN A 134 16.04 23.44 35.94
C GLN A 134 17.03 24.57 35.64
N GLY A 135 16.80 25.37 34.60
CA GLY A 135 17.56 26.58 34.26
C GLY A 135 17.12 27.85 35.00
N GLY A 136 16.21 27.74 35.98
CA GLY A 136 15.72 28.86 36.77
C GLY A 136 16.72 29.34 37.82
N ASP A 137 17.74 30.11 37.39
CA ASP A 137 18.17 31.41 37.97
C ASP A 137 19.47 31.89 37.27
N THR A 138 19.37 32.34 36.02
CA THR A 138 20.47 33.06 35.33
C THR A 138 20.02 34.39 34.72
N LEU A 139 18.74 34.77 34.91
CA LEU A 139 18.20 36.05 34.45
C LEU A 139 18.33 37.17 35.49
N GLY A 140 18.87 36.89 36.69
CA GLY A 140 19.30 37.93 37.64
C GLY A 140 18.19 38.81 38.20
N LEU A 141 16.93 38.38 38.16
CA LEU A 141 15.81 39.11 38.75
C LEU A 141 15.61 38.63 40.18
N ALA A 142 16.52 39.05 41.06
CA ALA A 142 16.28 38.98 42.50
C ALA A 142 15.07 39.87 42.85
N PRO A 143 14.21 39.47 43.80
CA PRO A 143 13.26 40.40 44.38
C PRO A 143 14.07 41.47 45.13
N GLU A 144 13.94 42.73 44.72
CA GLU A 144 14.50 43.86 45.45
C GLU A 144 14.00 43.79 46.90
N ALA A 145 14.94 43.59 47.83
CA ALA A 145 14.71 43.81 49.24
C ALA A 145 14.76 45.32 49.48
N GLU A 146 13.59 45.95 49.63
CA GLU A 146 13.50 47.33 50.11
C GLU A 146 13.67 47.40 51.64
N PRO A 147 14.23 48.51 52.16
CA PRO A 147 14.81 48.64 53.51
C PRO A 147 13.82 48.73 54.67
#